data_AF-A0A5P9J550-F1
#
_entry.id   AF-A0A5P9J550-F1
#
_cell.length_a   1.000
_cell.length_b   1.000
_cell.length_c   1.000
_cell.angle_alpha   90.00
_cell.angle_beta   90.00
_cell.angle_gamma   90.00
#
_symmetry.space_group_name_H-M   'P 1'
#
loop_
_entity.id
_entity.type
_entity.pdbx_description
1 polymer ?
#
loop_
_entity_poly.entity_id
_entity_poly.type
_entity_poly.pdbx_seq_one_letter_code
_entity_poly.pdbx_strand_id
1 'polypeptide(L)'
;MYRTTAKRNQPISAYFQWVATAILFTATAAVAGATLAAAFGYLPYLTLPLQFGDVVYPQAGLVVQFAVVLLLLTILSAMPSGFRVLRLERSHRDFAISMSDVAEAYHFCHQADRADTFKLSSEYDSVKERMNYLRYHPDLAELEPEVLEAAAEMSYASRDIAQIYSDENVARARGFLAHRVEEIGLFEERIEHALTVSRELRRLTQDVEIEEAAMESRLAQLEDEYGDLLSTLGFVRPMKGGNVIALPHATAAE
;
A
#
# COMPACT_ATOMS: atom_id res chain seq x y z
N MET A 1 1.39 12.09 -23.69
CA MET A 1 0.34 11.93 -22.64
C MET A 1 -0.72 10.97 -23.15
N TYR A 2 -0.54 9.67 -22.98
CA TYR A 2 -1.55 8.66 -23.32
C TYR A 2 -1.69 7.72 -22.12
N ARG A 3 -2.78 7.90 -21.34
CA ARG A 3 -3.21 6.94 -20.32
C ARG A 3 -4.31 6.10 -20.96
N THR A 4 -3.95 4.97 -21.53
CA THR A 4 -4.93 3.94 -21.92
C THR A 4 -5.47 3.31 -20.65
N THR A 5 -6.68 3.68 -20.28
CA THR A 5 -7.42 3.05 -19.19
C THR A 5 -7.82 1.64 -19.60
N ALA A 6 -6.96 0.66 -19.33
CA ALA A 6 -7.32 -0.74 -19.45
C ALA A 6 -8.51 -1.03 -18.53
N LYS A 7 -9.67 -1.34 -19.12
CA LYS A 7 -10.85 -1.80 -18.38
C LYS A 7 -10.48 -3.12 -17.70
N ARG A 8 -10.29 -3.05 -16.39
CA ARG A 8 -9.99 -4.18 -15.52
C ARG A 8 -11.23 -5.09 -15.45
N ASN A 9 -11.28 -6.11 -16.30
CA ASN A 9 -12.34 -7.11 -16.29
C ASN A 9 -12.31 -7.85 -14.95
N GLN A 10 -13.32 -7.61 -14.11
CA GLN A 10 -13.46 -8.40 -12.89
C GLN A 10 -13.80 -9.85 -13.27
N PRO A 11 -13.13 -10.85 -12.69
CA PRO A 11 -13.45 -12.26 -12.93
C PRO A 11 -14.91 -12.51 -12.57
N ILE A 12 -15.59 -13.29 -13.39
CA ILE A 12 -17.02 -13.64 -13.27
C ILE A 12 -17.37 -14.13 -11.85
N SER A 13 -16.45 -14.81 -11.17
CA SER A 13 -16.58 -15.27 -9.78
C SER A 13 -16.82 -14.15 -8.77
N ALA A 14 -16.25 -12.96 -8.97
CA ALA A 14 -16.44 -11.84 -8.06
C ALA A 14 -17.88 -11.32 -8.12
N TYR A 15 -18.48 -11.27 -9.31
CA TYR A 15 -19.88 -10.88 -9.47
C TYR A 15 -20.82 -11.86 -8.77
N PHE A 16 -20.60 -13.16 -8.94
CA PHE A 16 -21.38 -14.18 -8.23
C PHE A 16 -21.25 -14.05 -6.71
N GLN A 17 -20.05 -13.78 -6.20
CA GLN A 17 -19.83 -13.59 -4.77
C GLN A 17 -20.51 -12.33 -4.21
N TRP A 18 -20.51 -11.22 -4.95
CA TRP A 18 -21.25 -10.01 -4.58
C TRP A 18 -22.76 -10.24 -4.54
N VAL A 19 -23.31 -10.90 -5.57
CA VAL A 19 -24.74 -11.24 -5.63
C VAL A 19 -25.13 -12.18 -4.49
N ALA A 20 -24.34 -13.22 -4.23
CA ALA A 20 -24.57 -14.15 -3.12
C ALA A 20 -24.52 -13.44 -1.75
N THR A 21 -23.56 -12.53 -1.56
CA THR A 21 -23.45 -11.73 -0.32
C THR A 21 -24.68 -10.85 -0.13
N ALA A 22 -25.15 -10.20 -1.20
CA ALA A 22 -26.33 -9.33 -1.16
C ALA A 22 -27.61 -10.12 -0.83
N ILE A 23 -27.77 -11.31 -1.40
CA ILE A 23 -28.90 -12.20 -1.10
C ILE A 23 -28.84 -12.67 0.36
N LEU A 24 -27.66 -13.13 0.83
CA LEU A 24 -27.49 -13.58 2.21
C LEU A 24 -27.71 -12.45 3.23
N PHE A 25 -27.21 -11.24 2.94
CA PHE A 25 -27.40 -10.09 3.80
C PHE A 25 -28.87 -9.70 3.92
N THR A 26 -29.59 -9.63 2.79
CA THR A 26 -31.02 -9.28 2.80
C THR A 26 -31.86 -10.35 3.50
N ALA A 27 -31.57 -11.63 3.28
CA ALA A 27 -32.23 -12.72 4.01
C ALA A 27 -31.94 -12.67 5.52
N THR A 28 -30.69 -12.42 5.92
CA THR A 28 -30.31 -12.31 7.34
C THR A 28 -30.99 -11.12 8.00
N ALA A 29 -31.02 -9.96 7.35
CA ALA A 29 -31.70 -8.77 7.84
C ALA A 29 -33.21 -8.98 7.98
N ALA A 30 -33.85 -9.67 7.02
CA ALA A 30 -35.27 -9.97 7.06
C ALA A 30 -35.63 -10.92 8.23
N VAL A 31 -34.88 -12.01 8.42
CA VAL A 31 -35.16 -12.98 9.49
C VAL A 31 -34.82 -12.41 10.88
N ALA A 32 -33.70 -11.68 11.01
CA ALA A 32 -33.35 -10.98 12.25
C ALA A 32 -34.37 -9.90 12.59
N GLY A 33 -34.80 -9.11 11.58
CA GLY A 33 -35.84 -8.10 11.73
C GLY A 33 -37.18 -8.69 12.13
N ALA A 34 -37.61 -9.81 11.53
CA ALA A 34 -38.82 -10.52 11.92
C ALA A 34 -38.73 -11.05 13.37
N THR A 35 -37.56 -11.50 13.81
CA THR A 35 -37.32 -11.97 15.18
C THR A 35 -37.37 -10.83 16.20
N LEU A 36 -36.81 -9.66 15.86
CA LEU A 36 -36.92 -8.45 16.69
C LEU A 36 -38.35 -7.91 16.74
N ALA A 37 -39.03 -7.85 15.60
CA ALA A 37 -40.42 -7.42 15.52
C ALA A 37 -41.35 -8.35 16.34
N ALA A 38 -41.07 -9.65 16.36
CA ALA A 38 -41.77 -10.59 17.23
C ALA A 38 -41.48 -10.38 18.72
N ALA A 39 -40.24 -10.00 19.08
CA ALA A 39 -39.90 -9.63 20.46
C ALA A 39 -40.62 -8.37 20.95
N PHE A 40 -40.87 -7.40 20.06
CA PHE A 40 -41.68 -6.22 20.37
C PHE A 40 -43.19 -6.44 20.23
N GLY A 41 -43.64 -7.66 19.89
CA GLY A 41 -45.05 -8.00 19.78
C GLY A 41 -45.74 -7.54 18.48
N TYR A 42 -44.99 -7.06 17.49
CA TYR A 42 -45.54 -6.66 16.19
C TYR A 42 -45.83 -7.85 15.27
N LEU A 43 -45.18 -9.00 15.48
CA LEU A 43 -45.35 -10.24 14.71
C LEU A 43 -45.40 -11.46 15.66
N PRO A 44 -46.11 -12.55 15.32
CA PRO A 44 -45.99 -13.80 16.06
C PRO A 44 -44.63 -14.46 15.80
N TYR A 45 -44.11 -15.18 16.80
CA TYR A 45 -42.96 -16.06 16.62
C TYR A 45 -43.29 -17.24 15.70
N LEU A 46 -42.26 -17.85 15.11
CA LEU A 46 -42.41 -19.06 14.30
C LEU A 46 -43.01 -20.19 15.14
N THR A 47 -44.19 -20.67 14.75
CA THR A 47 -44.85 -21.82 15.39
C THR A 47 -44.50 -23.10 14.64
N LEU A 48 -43.59 -23.88 15.21
CA LEU A 48 -43.18 -25.19 14.68
C LEU A 48 -43.20 -26.20 15.83
N PRO A 49 -44.32 -26.93 16.03
CA PRO A 49 -44.38 -27.96 17.06
C PRO A 49 -43.46 -29.11 16.67
N LEU A 50 -42.47 -29.40 17.51
CA LEU A 50 -41.54 -30.51 17.30
C LEU A 50 -41.96 -31.67 18.19
N GLN A 51 -42.09 -32.87 17.63
CA GLN A 51 -42.36 -34.07 18.41
C GLN A 51 -41.12 -34.96 18.43
N PHE A 52 -40.73 -35.42 19.63
CA PHE A 52 -39.65 -36.39 19.80
C PHE A 52 -40.18 -37.57 20.63
N GLY A 53 -40.44 -38.70 19.95
CA GLY A 53 -41.20 -39.80 20.55
C GLY A 53 -42.63 -39.37 20.89
N ASP A 54 -43.05 -39.57 22.14
CA ASP A 54 -44.39 -39.20 22.63
C ASP A 54 -44.46 -37.77 23.19
N VAL A 55 -43.33 -37.06 23.27
CA VAL A 55 -43.26 -35.70 23.83
C VAL A 55 -43.34 -34.67 22.72
N VAL A 56 -44.32 -33.76 22.82
CA VAL A 56 -44.46 -32.61 21.93
C VAL A 56 -43.88 -31.37 22.60
N TYR A 57 -43.03 -30.65 21.88
CA TYR A 57 -42.43 -29.37 22.27
C TYR A 57 -43.09 -28.23 21.48
N PRO A 58 -44.08 -27.52 22.05
CA PRO A 58 -44.78 -26.43 21.36
C PRO A 58 -43.90 -25.22 21.09
N GLN A 59 -42.85 -25.04 21.90
CA GLN A 59 -41.95 -23.88 21.88
C GLN A 59 -40.74 -24.07 20.95
N ALA A 60 -40.64 -25.22 20.27
CA ALA A 60 -39.49 -25.56 19.44
C ALA A 60 -39.27 -24.56 18.30
N GLY A 61 -40.34 -23.97 17.76
CA GLY A 61 -40.24 -22.95 16.71
C GLY A 61 -39.46 -21.70 17.12
N LEU A 62 -39.53 -21.28 18.39
CA LEU A 62 -38.73 -20.16 18.91
C LEU A 62 -37.24 -20.52 18.91
N VAL A 63 -36.89 -21.71 19.39
CA VAL A 63 -35.50 -22.19 19.43
C VAL A 63 -34.93 -22.30 18.02
N VAL A 64 -35.71 -22.82 17.08
CA VAL A 64 -35.34 -22.93 15.66
C VAL A 64 -35.13 -21.53 15.05
N GLN A 65 -36.00 -20.58 15.34
CA GLN A 65 -35.89 -19.21 14.83
C GLN A 65 -34.59 -18.53 15.29
N PHE A 66 -34.25 -18.61 16.57
CA PHE A 66 -32.97 -18.09 17.08
C PHE A 66 -31.76 -18.83 16.51
N ALA A 67 -31.83 -20.16 16.38
CA ALA A 67 -30.77 -20.95 15.78
C ALA A 67 -30.50 -20.56 14.32
N VAL A 68 -31.55 -20.31 13.53
CA VAL A 68 -31.43 -19.86 12.14
C VAL A 68 -30.81 -18.47 12.06
N VAL A 69 -31.22 -17.52 12.93
CA VAL A 69 -30.60 -16.19 12.98
C VAL A 69 -29.11 -16.29 13.31
N LEU A 70 -28.75 -17.07 14.33
CA LEU A 70 -27.37 -17.28 14.73
C LEU A 70 -26.54 -17.89 13.59
N LEU A 71 -27.08 -18.91 12.90
CA LEU A 71 -26.44 -19.55 11.76
C LEU A 71 -26.23 -18.58 10.58
N LEU A 72 -27.21 -17.73 10.28
CA LEU A 72 -27.06 -16.73 9.23
C LEU A 72 -26.01 -15.68 9.57
N LEU A 73 -25.94 -15.24 10.84
CA LEU A 73 -24.92 -14.30 11.31
C LEU A 73 -23.50 -14.90 11.27
N THR A 74 -23.33 -16.16 11.62
CA THR A 74 -22.01 -16.83 11.54
C THR A 74 -21.54 -16.97 10.09
N ILE A 75 -22.42 -17.34 9.17
CA ILE A 75 -22.12 -17.39 7.74
C ILE A 75 -21.76 -16.00 7.21
N LEU A 76 -22.53 -14.97 7.56
CA LEU A 76 -22.29 -13.59 7.10
C LEU A 76 -20.95 -13.05 7.62
N SER A 77 -20.56 -13.40 8.86
CA SER A 77 -19.26 -13.03 9.43
C SER A 77 -18.06 -13.65 8.71
N ALA A 78 -18.25 -14.78 8.00
CA ALA A 78 -17.16 -15.43 7.27
C ALA A 78 -16.89 -14.80 5.89
N MET A 79 -17.86 -14.07 5.31
CA MET A 79 -17.77 -13.49 3.96
C MET A 79 -16.61 -12.49 3.73
N PRO A 80 -16.25 -11.60 4.67
CA PRO A 80 -15.11 -10.68 4.52
C PRO A 80 -13.77 -11.40 4.26
N SER A 81 -13.59 -12.61 4.81
CA SER A 81 -12.38 -13.41 4.61
C SER A 81 -12.21 -13.84 3.15
N GLY A 82 -13.30 -14.23 2.48
CA GLY A 82 -13.31 -14.59 1.07
C GLY A 82 -12.91 -13.43 0.17
N PHE A 83 -13.35 -12.20 0.47
CA PHE A 83 -12.93 -11.01 -0.28
C PHE A 83 -11.44 -10.69 -0.10
N ARG A 84 -10.88 -10.96 1.09
CA ARG A 84 -9.44 -10.80 1.35
C ARG A 84 -8.61 -11.79 0.54
N VAL A 85 -9.03 -13.05 0.46
CA VAL A 85 -8.36 -14.10 -0.32
C VAL A 85 -8.39 -13.78 -1.82
N LEU A 86 -9.55 -13.41 -2.39
CA LEU A 86 -9.64 -13.01 -3.80
C LEU A 86 -8.77 -11.78 -4.13
N ARG A 87 -8.59 -10.87 -3.17
CA ARG A 87 -7.70 -9.71 -3.32
C ARG A 87 -6.23 -10.13 -3.33
N LEU A 88 -5.85 -11.06 -2.45
CA LEU A 88 -4.50 -11.63 -2.37
C LEU A 88 -4.12 -12.40 -3.64
N GLU A 89 -5.03 -13.21 -4.18
CA GLU A 89 -4.82 -13.93 -5.44
C GLU A 89 -4.60 -12.97 -6.62
N ARG A 90 -5.30 -11.83 -6.66
CA ARG A 90 -5.07 -10.80 -7.68
C ARG A 90 -3.71 -10.14 -7.51
N SER A 91 -3.33 -9.76 -6.29
CA SER A 91 -2.01 -9.18 -6.07
C SER A 91 -0.87 -10.15 -6.42
N HIS A 92 -1.03 -11.44 -6.15
CA HIS A 92 0.02 -12.43 -6.43
C HIS A 92 0.14 -12.76 -7.93
N ARG A 93 -0.93 -12.60 -8.71
CA ARG A 93 -0.90 -12.78 -10.17
C ARG A 93 -0.35 -11.55 -10.91
N ASP A 94 -0.50 -10.36 -10.34
CA ASP A 94 0.03 -9.11 -10.92
C ASP A 94 1.57 -8.99 -10.78
N PHE A 95 2.24 -9.84 -9.98
CA PHE A 95 3.71 -9.84 -9.84
C PHE A 95 4.46 -10.72 -10.85
N ALA A 96 3.75 -11.57 -11.61
CA ALA A 96 4.38 -12.29 -12.72
C ALA A 96 4.43 -11.33 -13.93
N ILE A 97 5.62 -10.84 -14.27
CA ILE A 97 5.88 -10.05 -15.48
C ILE A 97 5.14 -10.72 -16.66
N SER A 98 4.09 -10.07 -17.18
CA SER A 98 3.34 -10.62 -18.31
C SER A 98 4.18 -10.54 -19.58
N MET A 99 4.06 -11.54 -20.46
CA MET A 99 4.69 -11.51 -21.79
C MET A 99 4.32 -10.24 -22.59
N SER A 100 3.17 -9.61 -22.32
CA SER A 100 2.80 -8.31 -22.88
C SER A 100 3.74 -7.19 -22.44
N ASP A 101 4.15 -7.18 -21.18
CA ASP A 101 4.96 -6.12 -20.58
C ASP A 101 6.42 -6.29 -21.03
N VAL A 102 6.87 -7.54 -21.16
CA VAL A 102 8.14 -7.88 -21.82
C VAL A 102 8.12 -7.49 -23.29
N ALA A 103 7.03 -7.75 -24.02
CA ALA A 103 6.90 -7.39 -25.43
C ALA A 103 6.86 -5.87 -25.62
N GLU A 104 6.20 -5.13 -24.74
CA GLU A 104 6.14 -3.66 -24.76
C GLU A 104 7.52 -3.06 -24.43
N ALA A 105 8.20 -3.55 -23.38
CA ALA A 105 9.57 -3.16 -23.05
C ALA A 105 10.55 -3.49 -24.17
N TYR A 106 10.45 -4.70 -24.76
CA TYR A 106 11.25 -5.10 -25.93
C TYR A 106 10.97 -4.18 -27.13
N HIS A 107 9.71 -3.80 -27.36
CA HIS A 107 9.36 -2.89 -28.45
C HIS A 107 9.92 -1.48 -28.23
N PHE A 108 9.89 -0.96 -27.00
CA PHE A 108 10.51 0.33 -26.66
C PHE A 108 12.04 0.30 -26.83
N CYS A 109 12.70 -0.75 -26.32
CA CYS A 109 14.14 -0.94 -26.53
C CYS A 109 14.47 -1.08 -28.01
N HIS A 110 13.70 -1.84 -28.78
CA HIS A 110 13.94 -2.07 -30.21
C HIS A 110 13.61 -0.84 -31.07
N GLN A 111 12.66 0.00 -30.66
CA GLN A 111 12.43 1.31 -31.26
C GLN A 111 13.59 2.27 -30.97
N ALA A 112 14.13 2.26 -29.74
CA ALA A 112 15.30 3.07 -29.38
C ALA A 112 16.57 2.62 -30.15
N ASP A 113 16.77 1.31 -30.30
CA ASP A 113 17.89 0.73 -31.07
C ASP A 113 17.80 1.06 -32.57
N ARG A 114 16.59 1.03 -33.13
CA ARG A 114 16.35 1.52 -34.50
C ARG A 114 16.55 3.03 -34.61
N ALA A 115 16.21 3.81 -33.59
CA ALA A 115 16.46 5.24 -33.58
C ALA A 115 17.95 5.57 -33.61
N ASP A 116 18.80 4.80 -32.95
CA ASP A 116 20.27 4.93 -33.05
C ASP A 116 20.82 4.49 -34.42
N THR A 117 20.21 3.48 -35.06
CA THR A 117 20.56 3.14 -36.46
C THR A 117 20.20 4.26 -37.45
N PHE A 118 19.14 5.04 -37.16
CA PHE A 118 18.78 6.23 -37.94
C PHE A 118 19.66 7.45 -37.63
N LYS A 119 20.38 7.47 -36.49
CA LYS A 119 21.37 8.53 -36.24
C LYS A 119 22.48 8.47 -37.26
N LEU A 120 22.99 7.29 -37.60
CA LEU A 120 24.03 7.13 -38.63
C LEU A 120 23.61 7.71 -39.99
N SER A 121 22.34 7.53 -40.40
CA SER A 121 21.81 8.15 -41.63
C SER A 121 21.64 9.66 -41.50
N SER A 122 21.20 10.17 -40.34
CA SER A 122 21.04 11.61 -40.12
C SER A 122 22.38 12.35 -40.02
N GLU A 123 23.40 11.70 -39.43
CA GLU A 123 24.77 12.19 -39.37
C GLU A 123 25.36 12.27 -40.77
N TYR A 124 25.21 11.19 -41.55
CA TYR A 124 25.64 11.14 -42.95
C TYR A 124 24.94 12.21 -43.81
N ASP A 125 23.62 12.38 -43.68
CA ASP A 125 22.87 13.41 -44.40
C ASP A 125 23.31 14.82 -44.00
N SER A 126 23.60 15.06 -42.72
CA SER A 126 24.09 16.36 -42.23
C SER A 126 25.51 16.69 -42.72
N VAL A 127 26.39 15.68 -42.80
CA VAL A 127 27.73 15.81 -43.39
C VAL A 127 27.61 16.07 -44.88
N LYS A 128 26.73 15.36 -45.58
CA LYS A 128 26.47 15.51 -47.02
C LYS A 128 25.86 16.87 -47.37
N GLU A 129 24.92 17.37 -46.58
CA GLU A 129 24.36 18.72 -46.71
C GLU A 129 25.47 19.76 -46.56
N ARG A 130 26.37 19.58 -45.59
CA ARG A 130 27.51 20.47 -45.38
C ARG A 130 28.55 20.38 -46.50
N MET A 131 28.86 19.19 -47.01
CA MET A 131 29.72 19.01 -48.17
C MET A 131 29.14 19.70 -49.41
N ASN A 132 27.82 19.58 -49.63
CA ASN A 132 27.13 20.28 -50.71
C ASN A 132 27.22 21.80 -50.54
N TYR A 133 27.01 22.31 -49.33
CA TYR A 133 27.18 23.73 -49.02
C TYR A 133 28.60 24.23 -49.32
N LEU A 134 29.63 23.50 -48.88
CA LEU A 134 31.03 23.87 -49.12
C LEU A 134 31.40 23.82 -50.61
N ARG A 135 30.84 22.86 -51.36
CA ARG A 135 31.08 22.69 -52.81
C ARG A 135 30.53 23.84 -53.65
N TYR A 136 29.39 24.42 -53.26
CA TYR A 136 28.77 25.54 -53.97
C TYR A 136 29.16 26.91 -53.40
N HIS A 137 30.08 26.96 -52.44
CA HIS A 137 30.56 28.22 -51.88
C HIS A 137 31.53 28.92 -52.85
N PRO A 138 31.32 30.21 -53.18
CA PRO A 138 32.06 30.91 -54.24
C PRO A 138 33.58 30.93 -54.02
N ASP A 139 34.03 30.94 -52.77
CA ASP A 139 35.45 31.01 -52.41
C ASP A 139 36.14 29.64 -52.23
N LEU A 140 35.38 28.54 -52.26
CA LEU A 140 35.87 27.18 -51.94
C LEU A 140 35.75 26.20 -53.12
N ALA A 141 35.21 26.64 -54.25
CA ALA A 141 34.91 25.81 -55.41
C ALA A 141 36.16 25.23 -56.11
N GLU A 142 37.34 25.81 -55.88
CA GLU A 142 38.63 25.34 -56.44
C GLU A 142 39.33 24.31 -55.55
N LEU A 143 38.83 24.04 -54.35
CA LEU A 143 39.44 23.08 -53.41
C LEU A 143 39.14 21.64 -53.82
N GLU A 144 40.10 20.74 -53.54
CA GLU A 144 39.96 19.32 -53.83
C GLU A 144 38.82 18.69 -53.00
N PRO A 145 38.07 17.71 -53.56
CA PRO A 145 36.94 17.07 -52.87
C PRO A 145 37.28 16.48 -51.49
N GLU A 146 38.48 15.93 -51.32
CA GLU A 146 38.96 15.32 -50.07
C GLU A 146 39.11 16.37 -48.95
N VAL A 147 39.51 17.60 -49.28
CA VAL A 147 39.64 18.71 -48.33
C VAL A 147 38.27 19.20 -47.86
N LEU A 148 37.29 19.24 -48.77
CA LEU A 148 35.91 19.64 -48.46
C LEU A 148 35.19 18.60 -47.58
N GLU A 149 35.48 17.31 -47.79
CA GLU A 149 34.98 16.21 -46.97
C GLU A 149 35.52 16.28 -45.54
N ALA A 150 36.84 16.39 -45.39
CA ALA A 150 37.48 16.54 -44.08
C ALA A 150 36.96 17.78 -43.32
N ALA A 151 36.77 18.91 -44.00
CA ALA A 151 36.20 20.12 -43.41
C ALA A 151 34.74 19.93 -42.96
N ALA A 152 33.93 19.20 -43.73
CA ALA A 152 32.54 18.91 -43.37
C ALA A 152 32.45 18.00 -42.14
N GLU A 153 33.30 16.97 -42.06
CA GLU A 153 33.41 16.04 -40.93
C GLU A 153 33.91 16.75 -39.66
N MET A 154 35.00 17.51 -39.76
CA MET A 154 35.54 18.28 -38.63
C MET A 154 34.55 19.34 -38.13
N SER A 155 33.79 19.97 -39.02
CA SER A 155 32.73 20.92 -38.65
C SER A 155 31.56 20.24 -37.93
N TYR A 156 31.25 18.98 -38.27
CA TYR A 156 30.24 18.19 -37.58
C TYR A 156 30.68 17.87 -36.15
N ALA A 157 31.86 17.27 -36.00
CA ALA A 157 32.45 16.94 -34.70
C ALA A 157 32.58 18.19 -33.81
N SER A 158 33.02 19.32 -34.37
CA SER A 158 33.17 20.58 -33.62
C SER A 158 31.83 21.15 -33.14
N ARG A 159 30.77 21.03 -33.96
CA ARG A 159 29.42 21.47 -33.59
C ARG A 159 28.85 20.61 -32.46
N ASP A 160 29.04 19.30 -32.51
CA ASP A 160 28.51 18.39 -31.49
C ASP A 160 29.18 18.65 -30.13
N ILE A 161 30.51 18.77 -30.11
CA ILE A 161 31.27 19.14 -28.91
C ILE A 161 30.82 20.50 -28.39
N ALA A 162 30.69 21.51 -29.25
CA ALA A 162 30.24 22.84 -28.84
C ALA A 162 28.80 22.82 -28.29
N GLN A 163 27.94 21.94 -28.79
CA GLN A 163 26.57 21.82 -28.32
C GLN A 163 26.53 21.14 -26.95
N ILE A 164 27.25 20.04 -26.76
CA ILE A 164 27.31 19.30 -25.49
C ILE A 164 27.97 20.16 -24.41
N TYR A 165 29.13 20.72 -24.70
CA TYR A 165 29.97 21.47 -23.77
C TYR A 165 29.77 22.99 -23.86
N SER A 166 28.62 23.45 -24.36
CA SER A 166 28.30 24.86 -24.37
C SER A 166 28.33 25.44 -22.95
N ASP A 167 28.77 26.69 -22.82
CA ASP A 167 28.84 27.38 -21.53
C ASP A 167 27.49 27.39 -20.81
N GLU A 168 26.39 27.52 -21.56
CA GLU A 168 25.01 27.42 -21.07
C GLU A 168 24.73 26.05 -20.43
N ASN A 169 25.11 24.95 -21.09
CA ASN A 169 24.92 23.60 -20.55
C ASN A 169 25.75 23.37 -19.30
N VAL A 170 27.01 23.80 -19.32
CA VAL A 170 27.91 23.67 -18.18
C VAL A 170 27.41 24.51 -17.00
N ALA A 171 26.95 25.74 -17.24
CA ALA A 171 26.36 26.59 -16.23
C ALA A 171 25.10 25.97 -15.62
N ARG A 172 24.20 25.41 -16.44
CA ARG A 172 23.01 24.69 -15.96
C ARG A 172 23.38 23.46 -15.12
N ALA A 173 24.35 22.66 -15.57
CA ALA A 173 24.81 21.50 -14.82
C ALA A 173 25.41 21.90 -13.46
N ARG A 174 26.20 22.99 -13.42
CA ARG A 174 26.72 23.56 -12.17
C ARG A 174 25.60 24.05 -11.25
N GLY A 175 24.59 24.73 -11.79
CA GLY A 175 23.42 25.17 -11.03
C GLY A 175 22.63 24.01 -10.43
N PHE A 176 22.42 22.95 -11.20
CA PHE A 176 21.79 21.73 -10.71
C PHE A 176 22.60 21.10 -9.56
N LEU A 177 23.91 20.95 -9.71
CA LEU A 177 24.76 20.42 -8.65
C LEU A 177 24.75 21.28 -7.39
N ALA A 178 24.77 22.61 -7.53
CA ALA A 178 24.66 23.52 -6.40
C ALA A 178 23.33 23.33 -5.64
N HIS A 179 22.21 23.23 -6.37
CA HIS A 179 20.90 22.92 -5.79
C HIS A 179 20.89 21.56 -5.08
N ARG A 180 21.51 20.53 -5.66
CA ARG A 180 21.61 19.21 -5.01
C ARG A 180 22.41 19.26 -3.72
N VAL A 181 23.48 20.05 -3.66
CA VAL A 181 24.27 20.24 -2.45
C VAL A 181 23.44 20.94 -1.36
N GLU A 182 22.67 21.96 -1.71
CA GLU A 182 21.74 22.63 -0.79
C GLU A 182 20.65 21.67 -0.27
N GLU A 183 20.05 20.87 -1.15
CA GLU A 183 19.08 19.85 -0.76
C GLU A 183 19.66 18.79 0.19
N ILE A 184 20.92 18.39 -0.01
CA ILE A 184 21.61 17.47 0.91
C ILE A 184 21.77 18.10 2.29
N GLY A 185 22.14 19.38 2.38
CA GLY A 185 22.25 20.09 3.66
C GLY A 185 20.93 20.15 4.42
N LEU A 186 19.83 20.46 3.74
CA LEU A 186 18.48 20.43 4.33
C LEU A 186 18.08 19.02 4.79
N PHE A 187 18.51 17.99 4.05
CA PHE A 187 18.23 16.61 4.43
C PHE A 187 19.01 16.18 5.67
N GLU A 188 20.27 16.61 5.78
CA GLU A 188 21.12 16.37 6.94
C GLU A 188 20.53 17.00 8.21
N GLU A 189 20.09 18.26 8.14
CA GLU A 189 19.42 18.94 9.26
C GLU A 189 18.17 18.18 9.74
N ARG A 190 17.37 17.66 8.80
CA ARG A 190 16.19 16.85 9.12
C ARG A 190 16.54 15.53 9.80
N ILE A 191 17.63 14.88 9.38
CA ILE A 191 18.11 13.64 10.02
C ILE A 191 18.57 13.95 11.45
N GLU A 192 19.34 15.02 11.65
CA GLU A 192 19.82 15.40 12.98
C GLU A 192 18.65 15.70 13.94
N HIS A 193 17.65 16.44 13.47
CA HIS A 193 16.44 16.70 14.24
C HIS A 193 15.71 15.40 14.60
N ALA A 194 15.52 14.49 13.64
CA ALA A 194 14.87 13.19 13.89
C ALA A 194 15.64 12.32 14.89
N LEU A 195 16.97 12.32 14.83
CA LEU A 195 17.82 11.60 15.79
C LEU A 195 17.70 12.18 17.20
N THR A 196 17.60 13.51 17.31
CA THR A 196 17.41 14.19 18.59
C THR A 196 16.07 13.80 19.22
N VAL A 197 14.99 13.87 18.45
CA VAL A 197 13.65 13.44 18.89
C VAL A 197 13.65 11.96 19.29
N SER A 198 14.31 11.09 18.51
CA SER A 198 14.39 9.65 18.84
C SER A 198 15.09 9.40 20.18
N ARG A 199 16.18 10.12 20.47
CA ARG A 199 16.88 10.03 21.75
C ARG A 199 16.02 10.54 22.90
N GLU A 200 15.29 11.63 22.69
CA GLU A 200 14.36 12.18 23.67
C GLU A 200 13.24 11.19 23.99
N LEU A 201 12.59 10.62 22.96
CA LEU A 201 11.53 9.63 23.14
C LEU A 201 12.03 8.40 23.90
N ARG A 202 13.22 7.89 23.57
CA ARG A 202 13.82 6.76 24.30
C ARG A 202 14.01 7.09 25.78
N ARG A 203 14.49 8.29 26.10
CA ARG A 203 14.64 8.74 27.48
C ARG A 203 13.29 8.82 28.18
N LEU A 204 12.28 9.43 27.56
CA LEU A 204 10.93 9.55 28.13
C LEU A 204 10.31 8.18 28.40
N THR A 205 10.46 7.22 27.50
CA THR A 205 10.00 5.85 27.72
C THR A 205 10.67 5.21 28.93
N GLN A 206 12.00 5.34 29.04
CA GLN A 206 12.74 4.82 30.19
C GLN A 206 12.31 5.49 31.51
N ASP A 207 12.10 6.80 31.50
CA ASP A 207 11.65 7.54 32.67
C ASP A 207 10.25 7.06 33.11
N VAL A 208 9.33 6.85 32.16
CA VAL A 208 7.99 6.30 32.42
C VAL A 208 8.06 4.89 33.00
N GLU A 209 8.86 3.99 32.43
CA GLU A 209 9.02 2.62 32.94
C GLU A 209 9.50 2.61 34.39
N ILE A 210 10.45 3.49 34.75
CA ILE A 210 10.95 3.62 36.12
C ILE A 210 9.85 4.15 37.05
N GLU A 211 9.07 5.15 36.62
CA GLU A 211 7.97 5.70 37.40
C GLU A 211 6.84 4.69 37.62
N GLU A 212 6.48 3.92 36.59
CA GLU A 212 5.47 2.86 36.69
C GLU A 212 5.91 1.78 37.68
N ALA A 213 7.16 1.31 37.60
CA ALA A 213 7.69 0.35 38.55
C ALA A 213 7.70 0.88 39.99
N ALA A 214 8.01 2.17 40.17
CA ALA A 214 7.94 2.82 41.47
C ALA A 214 6.49 2.93 41.99
N MET A 215 5.51 3.20 41.12
CA MET A 215 4.09 3.23 41.49
C MET A 215 3.57 1.85 41.88
N GLU A 216 3.94 0.80 41.12
CA GLU A 216 3.56 -0.58 41.45
C GLU A 216 4.09 -1.00 42.82
N SER A 217 5.36 -0.67 43.11
CA SER A 217 5.95 -0.94 44.43
C SER A 217 5.22 -0.20 45.55
N ARG A 218 4.84 1.08 45.36
CA ARG A 218 4.07 1.85 46.36
C ARG A 218 2.67 1.26 46.57
N LEU A 219 2.00 0.85 45.50
CA LEU A 219 0.68 0.23 45.58
C LEU A 219 0.75 -1.11 46.33
N ALA A 220 1.76 -1.93 46.04
CA ALA A 220 1.98 -3.18 46.77
C ALA A 220 2.23 -2.95 48.26
N GLN A 221 3.04 -1.95 48.62
CA GLN A 221 3.28 -1.57 50.01
C GLN A 221 1.99 -1.08 50.70
N LEU A 222 1.19 -0.25 50.02
CA LEU A 222 -0.08 0.24 50.54
C LEU A 222 -1.09 -0.89 50.74
N GLU A 223 -1.17 -1.85 49.80
CA GLU A 223 -2.01 -3.04 49.94
C GLU A 223 -1.61 -3.90 51.14
N ASP A 224 -0.31 -3.99 51.43
CA ASP A 224 0.22 -4.75 52.56
C ASP A 224 -0.10 -4.05 53.89
N GLU A 225 0.24 -2.76 54.00
CA GLU A 225 -0.05 -1.94 55.19
C GLU A 225 -1.55 -1.91 55.51
N TYR A 226 -2.39 -1.69 54.49
CA TYR A 226 -3.84 -1.68 54.68
C TYR A 226 -4.39 -3.07 54.98
N GLY A 227 -3.82 -4.12 54.39
CA GLY A 227 -4.17 -5.50 54.67
C GLY A 227 -3.93 -5.87 56.13
N ASP A 228 -2.78 -5.50 56.68
CA ASP A 228 -2.42 -5.72 58.08
C ASP A 228 -3.35 -4.97 59.04
N LEU A 229 -3.67 -3.71 58.74
CA LEU A 229 -4.61 -2.91 59.52
C LEU A 229 -6.02 -3.52 59.50
N LEU A 230 -6.52 -3.92 58.33
CA LEU A 230 -7.84 -4.56 58.19
C LEU A 230 -7.92 -5.89 58.94
N SER A 231 -6.86 -6.70 58.86
CA SER A 231 -6.75 -7.96 59.60
C SER A 231 -6.84 -7.73 61.11
N THR A 232 -6.12 -6.72 61.62
CA THR A 232 -6.17 -6.31 63.04
C THR A 232 -7.58 -5.89 63.47
N LEU A 233 -8.35 -5.27 62.57
CA LEU A 233 -9.73 -4.85 62.81
C LEU A 233 -10.78 -5.99 62.61
N GLY A 234 -10.34 -7.21 62.31
CA GLY A 234 -11.21 -8.39 62.17
C GLY A 234 -11.82 -8.57 60.77
N PHE A 235 -11.32 -7.84 59.76
CA PHE A 235 -11.74 -8.01 58.36
C PHE A 235 -10.81 -8.98 57.62
N VAL A 236 -11.38 -9.88 56.81
CA VAL A 236 -10.62 -10.89 56.05
C VAL A 236 -10.17 -10.32 54.69
N ARG A 237 -8.86 -10.39 54.40
CA ARG A 237 -8.30 -10.07 53.09
C ARG A 237 -8.77 -11.10 52.05
N PRO A 238 -9.42 -10.70 50.93
CA PRO A 238 -9.61 -11.62 49.81
C PRO A 238 -8.23 -11.93 49.21
N MET A 239 -7.88 -13.22 49.12
CA MET A 239 -6.61 -13.64 48.55
C MET A 239 -6.50 -13.17 47.08
N LYS A 240 -5.37 -12.53 46.75
CA LYS A 240 -5.01 -12.11 45.38
C LYS A 240 -4.65 -13.36 44.57
N GLY A 241 -5.66 -14.15 44.24
CA GLY A 241 -5.56 -15.46 43.60
C GLY A 241 -6.82 -15.76 42.81
N GLY A 242 -7.09 -14.95 41.79
CA GLY A 242 -8.26 -15.08 40.94
C GLY A 242 -8.06 -14.37 39.61
N ASN A 243 -7.34 -15.03 38.69
CA ASN A 243 -7.33 -14.84 37.25
C ASN A 243 -7.58 -13.40 36.75
N VAL A 244 -6.56 -12.54 36.82
CA VAL A 244 -6.57 -11.29 36.04
C VAL A 244 -6.24 -11.66 34.59
N ILE A 245 -7.26 -11.64 33.73
CA ILE A 245 -7.09 -11.82 32.29
C ILE A 245 -6.22 -10.68 31.78
N ALA A 246 -5.01 -10.99 31.29
CA ALA A 246 -4.15 -10.04 30.61
C ALA A 246 -4.90 -9.47 29.40
N LEU A 247 -5.11 -8.15 29.36
CA LEU A 247 -5.56 -7.47 28.15
C LEU A 247 -4.41 -7.57 27.13
N PRO A 248 -4.66 -8.12 25.92
CA PRO A 248 -3.62 -8.14 24.89
C PRO A 248 -3.25 -6.69 24.57
N HIS A 249 -1.96 -6.37 24.68
CA HIS A 249 -1.41 -5.13 24.14
C HIS A 249 -1.83 -5.04 22.67
N ALA A 250 -2.43 -3.90 22.31
CA ALA A 250 -2.66 -3.56 20.93
C ALA A 250 -1.30 -3.46 20.24
N THR A 251 -0.93 -4.51 19.52
CA THR A 251 0.17 -4.46 18.56
C THR A 251 -0.22 -3.42 17.52
N ALA A 252 0.46 -2.28 17.56
CA ALA A 252 0.46 -1.35 16.45
C ALA A 252 1.00 -2.07 15.21
N ALA A 253 0.18 -2.06 14.15
CA ALA A 253 0.55 -1.99 12.74
C ALA A 253 1.82 -2.74 12.28
N GLU A 254 1.59 -3.82 11.52
CA GLU A 254 2.14 -3.97 10.17
C GLU A 254 0.99 -3.96 9.15
#